data_AF-A0A2N3E9B4-F1
#
_entry.id   AF-A0A2N3E9B4-F1
#
_cell.length_a   1.000
_cell.length_b   1.000
_cell.length_c   1.000
_cell.angle_alpha   90.00
_cell.angle_beta   90.00
_cell.angle_gamma   90.00
#
_symmetry.space_group_name_H-M   'P 1'
#
loop_
_entity.id
_entity.type
_entity.pdbx_description
1 polymer ?
#
loop_
_entity_poly.entity_id
_entity_poly.type
_entity_poly.pdbx_seq_one_letter_code
_entity_poly.pdbx_strand_id
1 'polypeptide(L)'
;MFDIGWSELLIIAAVAIIFVGPKDLPRMMRTIGRYVTKVRSMAREFQSSFEDLARETELDELRKEVTGIRDAATAPLKKLQQEIDKPVKIGAGGAGAAAAAAASEA
;
A
#
# COMPACT_ATOMS: atom_id res chain seq x y z
N MET A 1 3.09 1.85 -14.91
CA MET A 1 3.24 3.11 -14.14
C MET A 1 3.84 2.72 -12.79
N PHE A 2 5.07 3.22 -12.50
CA PHE A 2 6.07 2.69 -11.56
C PHE A 2 6.83 1.43 -12.04
N ASP A 3 7.51 1.57 -13.17
CA ASP A 3 8.58 0.66 -13.58
C ASP A 3 9.87 1.07 -12.84
N ILE A 4 9.95 0.78 -11.54
CA ILE A 4 11.18 1.01 -10.76
C ILE A 4 12.08 -0.21 -10.96
N GLY A 5 12.89 -0.16 -12.01
CA GLY A 5 13.92 -1.15 -12.28
C GLY A 5 15.21 -0.86 -11.52
N TRP A 6 16.19 -1.74 -11.72
CA TRP A 6 17.54 -1.58 -11.17
C TRP A 6 18.20 -0.27 -11.65
N SER A 7 17.89 0.17 -12.87
CA SER A 7 18.42 1.40 -13.47
C SER A 7 17.91 2.65 -12.75
N GLU A 8 16.60 2.74 -12.49
CA GLU A 8 15.98 3.87 -11.79
C GLU A 8 16.49 3.97 -10.35
N LEU A 9 16.63 2.83 -9.66
CA LEU A 9 17.18 2.79 -8.32
C LEU A 9 18.62 3.35 -8.27
N LEU A 10 19.45 3.03 -9.26
CA LEU A 10 20.81 3.57 -9.37
C LEU A 10 20.83 5.07 -9.59
N ILE A 11 19.92 5.59 -10.43
CA ILE A 11 19.79 7.05 -10.66
C ILE A 11 19.39 7.75 -9.37
N ILE A 12 18.40 7.23 -8.65
CA ILE A 12 17.95 7.78 -7.36
C ILE A 12 19.08 7.72 -6.34
N ALA A 13 19.81 6.61 -6.27
CA ALA A 13 20.96 6.46 -5.36
C ALA A 13 22.07 7.48 -5.69
N ALA A 14 22.38 7.70 -6.97
CA ALA A 14 23.36 8.69 -7.39
C ALA A 14 22.94 10.12 -6.98
N VAL A 15 21.69 10.51 -7.24
CA VAL A 15 21.16 11.82 -6.85
C VAL A 15 21.18 11.98 -5.33
N ALA A 16 20.76 10.95 -4.58
CA ALA A 16 20.78 10.97 -3.12
C ALA A 16 22.21 11.14 -2.57
N ILE A 17 23.20 10.46 -3.17
CA ILE A 17 24.62 10.59 -2.81
C ILE A 17 25.14 12.01 -3.08
N ILE A 18 24.75 12.64 -4.18
CA ILE A 18 25.20 14.00 -4.52
C ILE A 18 24.64 15.03 -3.53
N PHE A 19 23.35 14.93 -3.20
CA PHE A 19 22.68 15.89 -2.31
C PHE A 19 23.03 15.69 -0.84
N VAL A 20 23.05 14.44 -0.37
CA VAL A 20 23.26 14.11 1.04
C VAL A 20 24.74 13.89 1.34
N GLY A 21 25.50 13.41 0.37
CA GLY A 21 26.90 13.01 0.51
C GLY A 21 27.05 11.48 0.63
N PRO A 22 28.09 10.88 -0.01
CA PRO A 22 28.31 9.42 0.00
C PRO A 22 28.62 8.86 1.39
N LYS A 23 29.11 9.68 2.31
CA LYS A 23 29.45 9.28 3.68
C LYS A 23 28.27 9.44 4.64
N ASP A 24 27.35 10.34 4.35
CA ASP A 24 26.24 10.69 5.24
C ASP A 24 25.01 9.81 5.02
N LEU A 25 24.72 9.41 3.78
CA LEU A 25 23.67 8.44 3.46
C LEU A 25 23.81 7.12 4.25
N PRO A 26 24.96 6.42 4.27
CA PRO A 26 25.13 5.20 5.05
C PRO A 26 25.18 5.44 6.56
N ARG A 27 25.51 6.66 7.01
CA ARG A 27 25.48 7.02 8.44
C ARG A 27 24.05 7.30 8.92
N MET A 28 23.24 7.94 8.08
CA MET A 28 21.82 8.19 8.29
C MET A 28 21.03 6.88 8.30
N MET A 29 21.26 5.99 7.33
CA MET A 29 20.63 4.66 7.32
C MET A 29 20.93 3.86 8.58
N ARG A 30 22.17 3.86 9.06
CA ARG A 30 22.52 3.21 10.34
C ARG A 30 21.77 3.83 11.52
N THR A 31 21.56 5.14 11.51
CA THR A 31 20.87 5.85 12.58
C THR A 31 19.37 5.54 12.57
N ILE A 32 18.72 5.69 11.42
CA ILE A 32 17.32 5.30 11.20
C ILE A 32 17.12 3.83 11.54
N GLY A 33 18.01 2.94 11.09
CA GLY A 33 17.96 1.52 11.39
C GLY A 33 17.96 1.22 12.90
N ARG A 34 18.76 1.94 13.69
CA ARG A 34 18.74 1.81 15.16
C ARG A 34 17.40 2.26 15.75
N TYR A 35 16.82 3.36 15.27
CA TYR A 35 15.51 3.81 15.72
C TYR A 35 14.40 2.83 15.36
N VAL A 36 14.36 2.36 14.10
CA VAL A 36 13.41 1.35 13.65
C VAL A 36 13.55 0.06 14.45
N THR A 37 14.78 -0.37 14.74
CA THR A 37 15.04 -1.58 15.55
C THR A 37 14.51 -1.42 16.97
N LYS A 38 14.69 -0.26 17.59
CA LYS A 38 14.15 0.03 18.92
C LYS A 38 12.62 -0.01 18.93
N VAL A 39 11.97 0.68 17.98
CA VAL A 39 10.51 0.66 17.83
C VAL A 39 10.01 -0.75 17.57
N ARG A 40 10.70 -1.52 16.73
CA ARG A 40 10.37 -2.92 16.45
C ARG A 40 10.56 -3.81 17.69
N SER A 41 11.55 -3.55 18.53
CA SER A 41 11.71 -4.27 19.81
C SER A 41 10.55 -3.98 20.75
N MET A 42 10.22 -2.70 20.94
CA MET A 42 9.08 -2.29 21.75
C MET A 42 7.79 -2.92 21.23
N ALA A 43 7.55 -2.90 19.91
CA ALA A 43 6.38 -3.55 19.32
C ALA A 43 6.33 -5.07 19.56
N ARG A 44 7.49 -5.76 19.60
CA ARG A 44 7.55 -7.19 19.96
C ARG A 44 7.23 -7.42 21.42
N GLU A 45 7.75 -6.57 22.31
CA GLU A 45 7.48 -6.63 23.76
C GLU A 45 5.99 -6.37 24.03
N PHE A 46 5.40 -5.37 23.38
CA PHE A 46 3.95 -5.16 23.40
C PHE A 46 3.20 -6.37 22.88
N GLN A 47 3.60 -6.94 21.73
CA GLN A 47 2.93 -8.12 21.20
C GLN A 47 2.99 -9.30 22.17
N SER A 48 4.13 -9.55 22.84
CA SER A 48 4.19 -10.58 23.89
C SER A 48 3.28 -10.24 25.07
N SER A 49 3.28 -9.00 25.56
CA SER A 49 2.41 -8.59 26.67
C SER A 49 0.93 -8.64 26.29
N PHE A 50 0.57 -8.29 25.05
CA PHE A 50 -0.78 -8.46 24.54
C PHE A 50 -1.13 -9.94 24.42
N GLU A 51 -0.25 -10.82 23.99
CA GLU A 51 -0.53 -12.27 23.95
C GLU A 51 -0.75 -12.86 25.36
N ASP A 52 -0.03 -12.35 26.37
CA ASP A 52 -0.22 -12.74 27.76
C ASP A 52 -1.55 -12.22 28.31
N LEU A 53 -1.88 -10.94 28.08
CA LEU A 53 -3.18 -10.34 28.42
C LEU A 53 -4.34 -10.95 27.61
N ALA A 54 -4.06 -11.48 26.42
CA ALA A 54 -5.04 -12.14 25.56
C ALA A 54 -5.65 -13.39 26.15
N ARG A 55 -4.82 -14.07 26.92
CA ARG A 55 -5.22 -15.27 27.64
C ARG A 55 -6.12 -14.94 28.84
N GLU A 56 -6.16 -13.67 29.27
CA GLU A 56 -6.95 -13.13 30.39
C GLU A 56 -8.02 -12.13 29.89
N THR A 57 -8.90 -12.54 28.97
CA THR A 57 -10.27 -11.99 28.77
C THR A 57 -10.49 -10.53 28.30
N GLU A 58 -9.47 -9.71 28.01
CA GLU A 58 -9.69 -8.29 27.59
C GLU A 58 -9.56 -7.96 26.09
N LEU A 59 -9.09 -8.87 25.23
CA LEU A 59 -8.81 -8.50 23.82
C LEU A 59 -9.73 -9.05 22.74
N ASP A 60 -10.85 -9.66 23.11
CA ASP A 60 -12.00 -9.68 22.20
C ASP A 60 -12.59 -8.27 22.05
N GLU A 61 -12.66 -7.48 23.13
CA GLU A 61 -13.16 -6.10 23.12
C GLU A 61 -12.22 -5.17 22.32
N LEU A 62 -10.91 -5.23 22.57
CA LEU A 62 -9.93 -4.42 21.82
C LEU A 62 -9.78 -4.85 20.36
N ARG A 63 -9.87 -6.15 20.05
CA ARG A 63 -9.92 -6.61 18.65
C ARG A 63 -11.14 -6.04 17.94
N LYS A 64 -12.30 -6.01 18.61
CA LYS A 64 -13.55 -5.47 18.07
C LYS A 64 -13.50 -3.96 17.83
N GLU A 65 -12.83 -3.20 18.70
CA GLU A 65 -12.62 -1.77 18.51
C GLU A 65 -11.66 -1.48 17.34
N VAL A 66 -10.54 -2.21 17.25
CA VAL A 66 -9.58 -2.07 16.15
C VAL A 66 -10.19 -2.49 14.82
N THR A 67 -10.98 -3.57 14.77
CA THR A 67 -11.71 -3.95 13.55
C THR A 67 -12.78 -2.92 13.21
N GLY A 68 -13.50 -2.38 14.20
CA GLY A 68 -14.46 -1.29 13.99
C GLY A 68 -13.84 -0.03 13.39
N ILE A 69 -12.66 0.38 13.88
CA ILE A 69 -11.90 1.52 13.33
C ILE A 69 -11.39 1.21 11.92
N ARG A 70 -10.87 0.00 11.68
CA ARG A 70 -10.44 -0.44 10.36
C ARG A 70 -11.59 -0.45 9.36
N ASP A 71 -12.76 -0.94 9.77
CA ASP A 71 -13.96 -0.97 8.92
C ASP A 71 -14.50 0.44 8.67
N ALA A 72 -14.46 1.34 9.66
CA ALA A 72 -14.82 2.74 9.47
C ALA A 72 -13.86 3.47 8.51
N ALA A 73 -12.56 3.18 8.59
CA ALA A 73 -11.54 3.75 7.70
C ALA A 73 -11.59 3.15 6.28
N THR A 74 -11.96 1.88 6.15
CA THR A 74 -12.06 1.19 4.85
C THR A 74 -13.44 1.25 4.22
N ALA A 75 -14.50 1.59 4.96
CA ALA A 75 -15.84 1.84 4.43
C ALA A 75 -15.89 2.88 3.31
N PRO A 76 -15.25 4.07 3.42
CA PRO A 76 -15.21 5.02 2.31
C PRO A 76 -14.43 4.46 1.11
N LEU A 77 -13.36 3.70 1.34
CA LEU A 77 -12.55 3.09 0.28
C LEU A 77 -13.31 1.97 -0.45
N LYS A 78 -14.05 1.11 0.28
CA LYS A 78 -14.89 0.05 -0.30
C LYS A 78 -16.04 0.63 -1.13
N LYS A 79 -16.65 1.73 -0.67
CA LYS A 79 -17.70 2.42 -1.43
C LYS A 79 -17.16 3.05 -2.72
N LEU A 80 -15.97 3.66 -2.67
CA LEU A 80 -15.31 4.18 -3.87
C LEU A 80 -14.89 3.04 -4.82
N GLN A 81 -14.39 1.93 -4.29
CA GLN A 81 -14.02 0.78 -5.10
C GLN A 81 -15.23 0.15 -5.79
N GLN A 82 -16.40 0.09 -5.12
CA GLN A 82 -17.66 -0.36 -5.73
C GLN A 82 -18.23 0.62 -6.77
N GLU A 83 -17.95 1.93 -6.66
CA GLU A 83 -18.34 2.92 -7.67
C GLU A 83 -17.41 2.88 -8.89
N ILE A 84 -16.13 2.55 -8.70
CA ILE A 84 -15.12 2.44 -9.77
C ILE A 84 -15.25 1.12 -10.54
N ASP A 85 -15.66 0.03 -9.87
CA ASP A 85 -15.83 -1.30 -10.50
C ASP A 85 -17.15 -1.45 -11.26
N LYS A 86 -18.04 -0.45 -11.21
CA LYS A 86 -19.12 -0.33 -12.19
C LYS A 86 -18.47 0.04 -13.52
N PRO A 87 -18.54 -0.81 -14.57
CA PRO A 87 -18.00 -0.44 -15.86
C PRO A 87 -18.69 0.85 -16.31
N VAL A 88 -17.92 1.93 -16.40
CA VAL A 88 -18.38 3.18 -16.97
C VAL A 88 -18.79 2.86 -18.40
N LYS A 89 -20.09 2.65 -18.62
CA LYS A 89 -20.72 2.75 -19.93
C LYS A 89 -20.64 4.21 -20.33
N ILE A 90 -19.45 4.66 -20.72
CA ILE A 90 -19.32 5.85 -21.55
C ILE A 90 -20.07 5.47 -22.82
N GLY A 91 -21.27 6.03 -22.95
CA GLY A 91 -22.04 5.99 -24.16
C GLY A 91 -21.23 6.65 -25.27
N ALA A 92 -20.45 5.86 -25.99
CA ALA A 92 -20.11 6.11 -27.37
C ALA A 92 -21.17 5.42 -28.23
N GLY A 93 -22.36 6.02 -28.26
CA GLY A 93 -23.22 5.88 -29.43
C GLY A 93 -22.45 6.45 -30.63
N GLY A 94 -22.12 5.59 -31.59
CA GLY A 94 -21.58 6.00 -32.89
C GLY A 94 -20.10 5.66 -33.13
N ALA A 95 -19.75 4.37 -33.24
CA ALA A 95 -18.52 3.97 -33.96
C ALA A 95 -18.46 2.50 -34.45
N GLY A 96 -19.38 1.60 -34.06
CA GLY A 96 -19.20 0.15 -34.32
C GLY A 96 -20.08 -0.49 -35.39
N ALA A 97 -21.12 0.19 -35.88
CA ALA A 97 -22.08 -0.37 -36.85
C ALA A 97 -21.47 -0.65 -38.24
N ALA A 98 -20.18 -0.34 -38.47
CA ALA A 98 -19.48 -0.56 -39.73
C ALA A 98 -18.61 -1.83 -39.78
N ALA A 99 -18.27 -2.46 -38.65
CA ALA A 99 -17.34 -3.61 -38.64
C ALA A 99 -18.03 -4.99 -38.67
N ALA A 100 -19.29 -5.08 -38.25
CA ALA A 100 -20.04 -6.35 -38.20
C ALA A 100 -20.58 -6.82 -39.55
N ALA A 101 -20.52 -5.98 -40.61
CA ALA A 101 -21.04 -6.30 -41.93
C ALA A 101 -19.99 -6.86 -42.92
N ALA A 102 -18.69 -6.89 -42.56
CA ALA A 102 -17.61 -7.16 -43.52
C ALA A 102 -16.89 -8.52 -43.35
N ALA A 103 -17.30 -9.40 -42.43
CA ALA A 103 -16.63 -10.69 -42.20
C ALA A 103 -17.56 -11.92 -42.29
N SER A 104 -18.79 -11.75 -42.77
CA SER A 104 -19.71 -12.87 -43.03
C SER A 104 -19.63 -13.40 -44.48
N GLU A 105 -18.79 -12.84 -45.33
CA GLU A 105 -18.53 -13.33 -46.70
C GLU A 105 -17.03 -13.21 -47.05
N ALA A 106 -16.20 -14.10 -46.50
CA ALA A 106 -14.92 -14.57 -47.07
C ALA A 106 -14.40 -15.79 -46.31
#